data_AF-A0A8S2TU15-F1
#
_entry.id   AF-A0A8S2TU15-F1
#
_cell.length_a   1.000
_cell.length_b   1.000
_cell.length_c   1.000
_cell.angle_alpha   90.00
_cell.angle_beta   90.00
_cell.angle_gamma   90.00
#
_symmetry.space_group_name_H-M   'P 1'
#
loop_
_entity.id
_entity.type
_entity.pdbx_description
1 polymer ?
#
loop_
_entity_poly.entity_id
_entity_poly.type
_entity_poly.pdbx_seq_one_letter_code
_entity_poly.pdbx_strand_id
1 'polypeptide(L)'
;MYKRKQFKQAISRFLLNESCAKNDTKTAVLSAYAQLGLYDDQVKSLAIDDTAPLEVRYHALNAIRYISSVYLDDTEQYDIRQTL
;
A
#
# COMPACT_ATOMS: atom_id res chain seq x y z
N MET A 1 -12.17 14.81 -5.34
CA MET A 1 -12.15 13.72 -4.33
C MET A 1 -12.60 12.36 -4.86
N TYR A 2 -13.70 12.25 -5.62
CA TYR A 2 -14.27 10.94 -6.06
C TYR A 2 -13.30 10.02 -6.82
N LYS A 3 -12.48 10.57 -7.74
CA LYS A 3 -11.52 9.80 -8.54
C LYS A 3 -10.40 9.14 -7.73
N ARG A 4 -9.90 9.80 -6.67
CA ARG A 4 -8.85 9.25 -5.78
C ARG A 4 -9.36 8.05 -5.00
N LYS A 5 -10.61 8.10 -4.52
CA LYS A 5 -11.25 6.99 -3.80
C LYS A 5 -11.47 5.76 -4.70
N GLN A 6 -11.96 5.97 -5.93
CA GLN A 6 -12.11 4.90 -6.92
C GLN A 6 -10.76 4.29 -7.31
N PHE A 7 -9.74 5.12 -7.49
CA PHE A 7 -8.38 4.65 -7.79
C PHE A 7 -7.80 3.80 -6.66
N LYS A 8 -7.91 4.25 -5.39
CA LYS A 8 -7.53 3.46 -4.21
C LYS A 8 -8.22 2.08 -4.24
N GLN A 9 -9.55 2.05 -4.36
CA GLN A 9 -10.32 0.80 -4.39
C GLN A 9 -9.93 -0.15 -5.54
N ALA A 10 -9.58 0.38 -6.71
CA ALA A 10 -9.12 -0.43 -7.84
C ALA A 10 -7.74 -1.06 -7.56
N ILE A 11 -6.81 -0.30 -6.98
CA ILE A 11 -5.48 -0.78 -6.58
C ILE A 11 -5.61 -1.86 -5.49
N SER A 12 -6.40 -1.62 -4.45
CA SER A 12 -6.59 -2.59 -3.36
C SER A 12 -7.13 -3.93 -3.89
N ARG A 13 -8.11 -3.91 -4.81
CA ARG A 13 -8.63 -5.13 -5.45
C ARG A 13 -7.58 -5.85 -6.30
N PHE A 14 -6.74 -5.10 -7.01
CA PHE A 14 -5.66 -5.66 -7.81
C PHE A 14 -4.62 -6.37 -6.93
N LEU A 15 -4.19 -5.74 -5.85
CA LEU A 15 -3.16 -6.27 -4.96
C LEU A 15 -3.59 -7.57 -4.24
N LEU A 16 -4.87 -7.65 -3.88
CA LEU A 16 -5.48 -8.82 -3.21
C LEU A 16 -5.76 -10.00 -4.16
N ASN A 17 -5.71 -9.80 -5.48
CA ASN A 17 -5.98 -10.88 -6.41
C ASN A 17 -4.71 -11.71 -6.67
N GLU A 18 -4.59 -12.86 -5.98
CA GLU A 18 -3.48 -13.80 -6.13
C GLU A 18 -3.38 -14.40 -7.53
N SER A 19 -4.51 -14.57 -8.22
CA SER A 19 -4.58 -15.26 -9.51
C SER A 19 -4.14 -14.42 -10.72
N CYS A 20 -4.07 -13.09 -10.58
CA CYS A 20 -4.06 -12.19 -11.74
C CYS A 20 -2.77 -11.37 -11.91
N ALA A 21 -1.93 -11.27 -10.88
CA ALA A 21 -0.76 -10.39 -10.90
C ALA A 21 0.52 -11.12 -10.50
N LYS A 22 1.50 -11.17 -11.43
CA LYS A 22 2.87 -11.55 -11.10
C LYS A 22 3.44 -10.59 -10.05
N ASN A 23 4.33 -11.09 -9.19
CA ASN A 23 4.94 -10.31 -8.12
C ASN A 23 5.54 -8.99 -8.63
N ASP A 24 6.19 -9.00 -9.79
CA ASP A 24 6.76 -7.81 -10.45
C ASP A 24 5.72 -6.70 -10.72
N THR A 25 4.49 -7.08 -11.05
CA THR A 25 3.42 -6.10 -11.28
C THR A 25 2.87 -5.57 -9.96
N LYS A 26 2.79 -6.40 -8.92
CA LYS A 26 2.43 -5.96 -7.57
C LYS A 26 3.46 -4.98 -7.02
N THR A 27 4.76 -5.25 -7.17
CA THR A 27 5.84 -4.35 -6.71
C THR A 27 5.86 -3.03 -7.48
N ALA A 28 5.65 -3.05 -8.80
CA ALA A 28 5.53 -1.84 -9.61
C ALA A 28 4.33 -0.96 -9.17
N VAL A 29 3.18 -1.59 -8.93
CA VAL A 29 1.97 -0.90 -8.46
C VAL A 29 2.17 -0.31 -7.06
N LEU A 30 2.77 -1.06 -6.13
CA LEU A 30 3.08 -0.57 -4.78
C LEU A 30 4.05 0.61 -4.81
N SER A 31 5.06 0.58 -5.68
CA SER A 31 5.99 1.70 -5.88
C SER A 31 5.28 2.96 -6.38
N ALA A 32 4.34 2.83 -7.34
CA ALA A 32 3.54 3.95 -7.80
C ALA A 32 2.58 4.46 -6.71
N TYR A 33 2.00 3.55 -5.91
CA TYR A 33 1.13 3.88 -4.79
C TYR A 33 1.87 4.69 -3.70
N ALA A 34 3.12 4.31 -3.43
CA ALA A 34 4.04 5.03 -2.55
C ALA A 34 4.30 6.47 -3.04
N GLN A 35 4.65 6.63 -4.31
CA GLN A 35 4.93 7.95 -4.91
C GLN A 35 3.73 8.89 -4.86
N LEU A 36 2.51 8.34 -4.90
CA LEU A 36 1.27 9.12 -4.78
C LEU A 36 0.84 9.41 -3.34
N GLY A 37 1.63 8.96 -2.34
CA GLY A 37 1.32 9.10 -0.91
C GLY A 37 -0.03 8.49 -0.57
N LEU A 38 -0.32 7.30 -1.12
CA LEU A 38 -1.58 6.60 -0.89
C LEU A 38 -1.39 5.50 0.16
N TYR A 39 -2.41 5.37 0.99
CA TYR A 39 -2.49 4.41 2.09
C TYR A 39 -3.88 3.79 2.14
N ASP A 40 -3.92 2.50 2.44
CA ASP A 40 -5.11 1.75 2.81
C ASP A 40 -4.73 0.51 3.65
N ASP A 41 -5.75 -0.11 4.24
CA ASP A 41 -5.60 -1.30 5.09
C ASP A 41 -5.00 -2.50 4.34
N GLN A 42 -5.18 -2.57 3.02
CA GLN A 42 -4.71 -3.69 2.21
C GLN A 42 -3.20 -3.63 2.01
N VAL A 43 -2.63 -2.43 1.81
CA VAL A 43 -1.18 -2.24 1.80
C VAL A 43 -0.59 -2.60 3.17
N LYS A 44 -1.28 -2.25 4.27
CA LYS A 44 -0.89 -2.66 5.63
C LYS A 44 -0.93 -4.18 5.81
N SER A 45 -1.99 -4.86 5.36
CA SER A 45 -2.08 -6.33 5.40
C SER A 45 -0.93 -6.97 4.62
N LEU A 46 -0.60 -6.48 3.43
CA LEU A 46 0.51 -6.98 2.62
C LEU A 46 1.89 -6.74 3.23
N ALA A 47 2.07 -5.64 3.98
CA ALA A 47 3.33 -5.34 4.64
C ALA A 47 3.66 -6.36 5.76
N ILE A 48 2.63 -6.80 6.50
CA ILE A 48 2.77 -7.70 7.65
C ILE A 48 2.51 -9.18 7.33
N ASP A 49 2.05 -9.48 6.13
CA ASP A 49 1.80 -10.85 5.69
C ASP A 49 3.12 -11.60 5.44
N ASP A 50 3.45 -12.54 6.33
CA ASP A 50 4.68 -13.34 6.23
C ASP A 50 4.68 -14.37 5.09
N THR A 51 3.52 -14.63 4.48
CA THR A 51 3.39 -15.53 3.33
C THR A 51 3.62 -14.82 2.00
N ALA A 52 3.54 -13.48 1.99
CA ALA A 52 3.81 -12.69 0.81
C ALA A 52 5.33 -12.68 0.49
N PRO A 53 5.71 -12.63 -0.80
CA PRO A 53 7.11 -12.50 -1.20
C PRO A 53 7.78 -11.28 -0.57
N LEU A 54 9.03 -11.44 -0.12
CA LEU A 54 9.78 -10.39 0.58
C LEU A 54 9.79 -9.04 -0.16
N GLU A 55 9.94 -9.08 -1.49
CA GLU A 55 9.94 -7.88 -2.34
C GLU A 55 8.59 -7.15 -2.29
N VAL A 56 7.47 -7.89 -2.35
CA VAL A 56 6.13 -7.33 -2.28
C VAL A 56 5.90 -6.66 -0.91
N ARG A 57 6.31 -7.35 0.16
CA ARG A 57 6.23 -6.81 1.53
C ARG A 57 7.08 -5.55 1.70
N TYR A 58 8.30 -5.56 1.17
CA TYR A 58 9.21 -4.41 1.20
C TYR A 58 8.62 -3.20 0.47
N HIS A 59 8.05 -3.38 -0.72
CA HIS A 59 7.40 -2.31 -1.46
C HIS A 59 6.12 -1.81 -0.79
N ALA A 60 5.37 -2.68 -0.10
CA ALA A 60 4.22 -2.29 0.72
C ALA A 60 4.65 -1.45 1.94
N LEU A 61 5.69 -1.87 2.66
CA LEU A 61 6.29 -1.09 3.75
C LEU A 61 6.80 0.26 3.28
N ASN A 62 7.47 0.30 2.12
CA ASN A 62 7.92 1.56 1.54
C ASN A 62 6.74 2.45 1.14
N ALA A 63 5.64 1.90 0.63
CA ALA A 63 4.43 2.66 0.36
C ALA A 63 3.84 3.30 1.62
N ILE A 64 3.87 2.59 2.75
CA ILE A 64 3.48 3.12 4.06
C ILE A 64 4.46 4.21 4.53
N ARG A 65 5.77 3.99 4.39
CA ARG A 65 6.80 4.96 4.81
C ARG A 65 6.81 6.25 3.99
N TYR A 66 6.46 6.16 2.70
CA TYR A 66 6.46 7.30 1.79
C TYR A 66 5.21 8.17 1.88
N ILE A 67 4.27 7.85 2.77
CA ILE A 67 3.17 8.76 3.04
C ILE A 67 3.76 9.98 3.75
N SER A 68 4.14 10.95 2.93
CA SER A 68 4.67 12.22 3.40
C SER A 68 3.68 12.81 4.40
N SER A 69 4.20 13.39 5.47
CA SER A 69 3.53 14.16 6.54
C SER A 69 2.61 15.30 6.07
N VAL A 70 2.35 15.39 4.77
CA VAL A 70 1.58 16.44 4.09
C VAL A 70 0.09 16.06 3.94
N TYR A 71 -0.29 14.78 4.09
CA TYR A 71 -1.67 14.32 3.85
C TYR A 71 -2.26 13.35 4.88
N LEU A 72 -1.59 13.14 6.01
CA LEU A 72 -2.08 12.23 7.06
C LEU A 72 -2.69 13.02 8.21
N ASP A 73 -3.90 12.64 8.62
CA ASP A 73 -4.42 13.08 9.90
C ASP A 73 -3.73 12.35 11.07
N ASP A 74 -3.93 12.85 12.29
CA ASP A 74 -3.26 12.33 13.50
C ASP A 74 -3.54 10.84 13.75
N THR A 75 -4.68 10.33 13.30
CA THR A 75 -5.08 8.93 13.47
C THR A 75 -4.29 8.03 12.51
N GLU A 76 -4.21 8.43 11.24
CA GLU A 76 -3.45 7.68 10.24
C GLU A 76 -1.94 7.67 10.56
N GLN A 77 -1.39 8.79 11.08
CA GLN A 77 0.01 8.82 11.53
C GLN A 77 0.26 7.85 12.70
N TYR A 78 -0.67 7.75 13.65
CA TYR A 78 -0.55 6.83 14.78
C TYR A 78 -0.52 5.37 14.32
N ASP A 79 -1.43 4.99 13.42
CA ASP A 79 -1.53 3.62 12.92
C ASP A 79 -0.30 3.19 12.11
N ILE A 80 0.30 4.11 11.35
CA ILE A 80 1.54 3.87 10.62
C ILE A 80 2.70 3.61 11.59
N ARG A 81 2.84 4.41 12.66
CA ARG A 81 3.90 4.23 13.67
C ARG A 81 3.80 2.90 14.41
N GLN A 82 2.61 2.35 14.60
CA GLN A 82 2.42 1.03 15.22
C GLN A 82 2.66 -0.13 14.25
N THR A 83 2.65 0.13 12.95
CA THR A 83 2.86 -0.90 11.91
C THR A 83 4.33 -1.06 11.53
N LEU A 84 5.15 -0.03 11.77
CA LEU A 84 6.59 0.00 11.52
C LEU A 84 7.40 -0.44 12.74
#